data_AF-A0A7K6BFQ7-F1
#
_entry.id   AF-A0A7K6BFQ7-F1
#
_cell.length_a   1.000
_cell.length_b   1.000
_cell.length_c   1.000
_cell.angle_alpha   90.00
_cell.angle_beta   90.00
_cell.angle_gamma   90.00
#
_symmetry.space_group_name_H-M   'P 1'
#
loop_
_entity.id
_entity.type
_entity.pdbx_description
1 polymer ?
#
loop_
_entity_poly.entity_id
_entity_poly.type
_entity_poly.pdbx_seq_one_letter_code
_entity_poly.pdbx_strand_id
1 'polypeptide(L)'
;VDTTCIVTAFATDGTVQVCKSQRHFKSLFLMRYRGPTDSIDPKIFFNYDLRLGNFVVPVKESKYACSFIPLPMGKQEHHICKVNLEADLLGKNMTGQ
;
A
#
# COMPACT_ATOMS: atom_id res chain seq x y z
N VAL A 1 -9.10 10.80 12.99
CA VAL A 1 -8.30 9.58 13.23
C VAL A 1 -9.25 8.43 12.97
N ASP A 2 -9.28 7.93 11.74
CA ASP A 2 -10.41 7.11 11.26
C ASP A 2 -9.95 5.68 10.89
N THR A 3 -8.78 5.29 11.41
CA THR A 3 -8.23 3.95 11.28
C THR A 3 -8.68 3.11 12.47
N THR A 4 -9.33 1.99 12.20
CA THR A 4 -9.81 1.04 13.21
C THR A 4 -9.00 -0.25 13.12
N CYS A 5 -8.57 -0.77 14.28
CA CYS A 5 -7.97 -2.09 14.35
C CYS A 5 -9.06 -3.15 14.44
N ILE A 6 -9.14 -4.02 13.43
CA ILE A 6 -10.05 -5.16 13.42
C ILE A 6 -9.30 -6.37 13.99
N VAL A 7 -9.98 -7.10 14.88
CA VAL A 7 -9.51 -8.38 15.41
C VAL A 7 -10.39 -9.47 14.83
N THR A 8 -9.79 -10.41 14.10
CA THR A 8 -10.47 -11.60 13.63
C THR A 8 -9.96 -12.81 14.38
N ALA A 9 -10.87 -13.76 14.61
CA ALA A 9 -10.61 -14.97 15.36
C ALA A 9 -11.42 -16.10 14.75
N PHE A 10 -10.85 -17.29 14.68
CA PHE A 10 -11.57 -18.50 14.29
C PHE A 10 -11.47 -19.54 15.41
N ALA A 11 -12.61 -20.10 15.81
CA ALA A 11 -12.68 -21.20 16.77
C ALA A 11 -12.69 -22.53 16.02
N THR A 12 -11.84 -23.45 16.43
CA THR A 12 -11.67 -24.75 15.73
C THR A 12 -12.47 -25.88 16.36
N ASP A 13 -13.03 -25.70 17.56
CA ASP A 13 -13.60 -26.77 18.38
C ASP A 13 -15.02 -26.48 18.91
N GLY A 14 -15.70 -25.48 18.36
CA GLY A 14 -17.05 -25.08 18.81
C GLY A 14 -17.10 -24.42 20.18
N THR A 15 -15.94 -24.14 20.81
CA THR A 15 -15.85 -23.39 22.06
C THR A 15 -15.51 -21.92 21.80
N VAL A 16 -15.87 -21.03 22.72
CA VAL A 16 -15.55 -19.59 22.63
C VAL A 16 -14.11 -19.28 23.06
N GLN A 17 -13.30 -20.31 23.36
CA GLN A 17 -11.90 -20.13 23.75
C GLN A 17 -11.00 -19.93 22.54
N VAL A 18 -10.85 -18.67 22.14
CA VAL A 18 -9.92 -18.29 21.06
C VAL A 18 -8.52 -18.08 21.65
N CYS A 19 -7.57 -18.94 21.29
CA CYS A 19 -6.16 -18.81 21.66
C CYS A 19 -5.49 -17.62 20.96
N LYS A 20 -4.41 -17.07 21.55
CA LYS A 20 -3.66 -15.93 20.96
C LYS A 20 -3.16 -16.23 19.54
N SER A 21 -2.80 -17.47 19.23
CA SER A 21 -2.35 -17.91 17.90
C SER A 21 -3.44 -17.90 16.83
N GLN A 22 -4.71 -17.91 17.23
CA GLN A 22 -5.88 -17.92 16.34
C GLN A 22 -6.47 -16.52 16.14
N ARG A 23 -5.84 -15.48 16.72
CA ARG A 23 -6.26 -14.08 16.61
C ARG A 23 -5.36 -13.35 15.62
N HIS A 24 -5.97 -12.68 14.66
CA HIS A 24 -5.29 -11.83 13.70
C HIS A 24 -5.75 -10.38 13.85
N PHE A 25 -4.81 -9.46 13.80
CA PHE A 25 -5.05 -8.02 13.90
C PHE A 25 -4.76 -7.38 12.55
N LYS A 26 -5.68 -6.54 12.08
CA LYS A 26 -5.49 -5.78 10.83
C LYS A 26 -6.08 -4.38 10.96
N SER A 27 -5.29 -3.37 10.58
CA SER A 27 -5.76 -1.99 10.52
C SER A 27 -6.58 -1.78 9.25
N LEU A 28 -7.78 -1.21 9.39
CA LEU A 28 -8.66 -0.85 8.29
C LEU A 28 -9.14 0.60 8.45
N PHE A 29 -9.24 1.32 7.33
CA PHE A 29 -9.90 2.62 7.29
C PHE A 29 -11.39 2.42 7.01
N LEU A 30 -12.25 2.66 8.01
CA LEU A 30 -13.69 2.36 7.91
C LEU A 30 -14.48 3.48 7.23
N MET A 31 -14.01 4.73 7.29
CA MET A 31 -14.67 5.87 6.67
C MET A 31 -14.20 6.06 5.23
N ARG A 32 -14.77 5.31 4.28
CA ARG A 32 -14.52 5.57 2.86
C ARG A 32 -15.47 6.65 2.34
N TYR A 33 -15.02 7.90 2.33
CA TYR A 33 -15.69 8.95 1.55
C TYR A 33 -15.59 8.60 0.06
N ARG A 34 -16.72 8.67 -0.65
CA ARG A 34 -16.78 8.60 -2.11
C ARG A 34 -17.40 9.90 -2.60
N GLY A 35 -16.59 10.77 -3.18
CA GLY A 35 -17.02 12.01 -3.80
C GLY A 35 -17.62 11.77 -5.19
N PRO A 36 -18.44 12.71 -5.72
CA PRO A 36 -19.02 12.62 -7.07
C PRO A 36 -17.98 12.48 -8.20
N THR A 37 -16.76 12.98 -7.96
CA THR A 37 -15.61 12.92 -8.88
C THR A 37 -14.85 11.60 -8.86
N ASP A 38 -15.08 10.74 -7.86
CA ASP A 38 -14.39 9.44 -7.72
C ASP A 38 -14.88 8.40 -8.75
N SER A 39 -15.81 8.80 -9.61
CA SER A 39 -16.54 7.95 -10.56
C SER A 39 -16.29 8.30 -12.03
N ILE A 40 -15.48 9.31 -12.36
CA ILE A 40 -15.24 9.69 -13.76
C ILE A 40 -13.76 9.53 -14.07
N ASP A 41 -13.35 8.30 -14.34
CA ASP A 41 -12.06 8.07 -14.99
C ASP A 41 -12.09 8.79 -16.35
N PRO A 42 -11.04 9.55 -16.70
CA PRO A 42 -10.98 10.21 -17.99
C PRO A 42 -11.03 9.16 -19.11
N LYS A 43 -11.72 9.49 -20.21
CA LYS A 43 -11.85 8.59 -21.37
C LYS A 43 -10.50 8.20 -22.00
N ILE A 44 -9.48 9.04 -21.82
CA ILE A 44 -8.12 8.81 -22.29
C ILE A 44 -7.17 9.10 -21.13
N PHE A 45 -6.39 8.11 -20.74
CA PHE A 45 -5.33 8.24 -19.74
C PHE A 45 -4.10 7.44 -20.17
N PHE A 46 -2.95 7.88 -19.66
CA PHE A 46 -1.67 7.20 -19.83
C PHE A 46 -1.13 6.83 -18.45
N ASN A 47 -0.64 5.61 -18.31
CA ASN A 47 0.05 5.17 -17.09
C ASN A 47 1.54 5.39 -17.26
N TYR A 48 2.18 5.93 -16.24
CA TYR A 48 3.63 6.09 -16.18
C TYR A 48 4.17 5.56 -14.86
N ASP A 49 4.89 4.45 -14.94
CA ASP A 49 5.49 3.79 -13.78
C ASP A 49 6.73 4.56 -13.31
N LEU A 50 6.61 5.23 -12.16
CA LEU A 50 7.74 5.81 -11.46
C LEU A 50 8.39 4.75 -10.59
N ARG A 51 9.56 4.25 -10.99
CA ARG A 51 10.32 3.26 -10.21
C ARG A 51 11.59 3.88 -9.67
N LEU A 52 11.84 3.70 -8.38
CA LEU A 52 13.16 3.94 -7.82
C LEU A 52 14.09 2.87 -8.38
N GLY A 53 15.26 3.27 -8.90
CA GLY A 53 16.27 2.32 -9.35
C GLY A 53 16.74 1.41 -8.20
N ASN A 54 17.59 0.43 -8.50
CA ASN A 54 18.14 -0.50 -7.51
C ASN A 54 18.91 0.27 -6.42
N PHE A 55 18.23 0.60 -5.33
CA PHE A 55 18.79 1.28 -4.17
C PHE A 55 18.98 0.27 -3.05
N VAL A 56 20.17 0.25 -2.46
CA VAL A 56 20.47 -0.63 -1.33
C VAL A 56 19.84 -0.02 -0.08
N VAL A 57 18.67 -0.54 0.31
CA VAL A 57 18.01 -0.16 1.57
C VAL A 57 18.76 -0.81 2.74
N PRO A 58 19.32 -0.03 3.68
CA PRO A 58 20.01 -0.59 4.83
C PRO A 58 19.03 -1.23 5.81
N VAL A 59 19.43 -2.36 6.39
CA VAL A 59 18.57 -3.20 7.26
C VAL A 59 18.36 -2.61 8.66
N LYS A 60 19.33 -1.82 9.16
CA LYS A 60 19.36 -1.40 10.57
C LYS A 60 18.95 0.05 10.82
N GLU A 61 19.01 0.91 9.82
CA GLU A 61 18.78 2.35 9.97
C GLU A 61 17.78 2.86 8.95
N SER A 62 16.91 3.79 9.34
CA SER A 62 16.03 4.48 8.42
C SER A 62 16.86 5.44 7.56
N LYS A 63 16.81 5.26 6.23
CA LYS A 63 17.38 6.21 5.27
C LYS A 63 16.29 6.71 4.32
N TYR A 64 16.36 7.99 4.01
CA TYR A 64 15.56 8.60 2.96
C TYR A 64 16.36 8.59 1.65
N ALA A 65 15.73 8.13 0.58
CA ALA A 65 16.29 8.16 -0.77
C ALA A 65 15.46 9.09 -1.63
N CYS A 66 16.13 9.97 -2.37
CA CYS A 66 15.51 10.87 -3.33
C CYS A 66 16.10 10.57 -4.72
N SER A 67 15.26 10.58 -5.75
CA SER A 67 15.70 10.41 -7.13
C SER A 67 14.98 11.40 -8.03
N PHE A 68 15.65 11.84 -9.10
CA PHE A 68 15.06 12.62 -10.16
C PHE A 68 14.62 11.67 -11.27
N ILE A 69 13.31 11.61 -11.54
CA ILE A 69 12.75 10.81 -12.62
C ILE A 69 12.23 11.77 -13.70
N PRO A 70 12.83 11.79 -14.90
CA PRO A 70 12.35 12.65 -15.97
C PRO A 70 10.99 12.15 -16.45
N LEU A 71 10.00 13.04 -16.51
CA LEU A 71 8.70 12.72 -17.08
C LEU A 71 8.83 12.54 -18.61
N PRO A 72 7.96 11.74 -19.24
CA PRO A 72 7.92 11.61 -20.69
C PRO A 72 7.76 12.98 -21.34
N MET A 73 8.62 13.30 -22.30
CA MET A 73 8.49 14.52 -23.09
C MET A 73 7.31 14.36 -24.07
N GLY A 74 6.14 14.80 -23.65
CA GLY A 74 4.95 14.92 -24.49
C GLY A 74 4.95 16.23 -25.26
N LYS A 75 4.21 16.27 -26.39
CA LYS A 75 3.92 17.53 -27.10
C LYS A 75 2.81 18.35 -26.44
N GLN A 76 2.10 17.77 -25.49
CA GLN A 76 0.93 18.36 -24.82
C GLN A 76 1.11 18.30 -23.31
N GLU A 77 0.47 19.23 -22.61
CA GLU A 77 0.41 19.25 -21.15
C GLU A 77 -0.56 18.17 -20.65
N HIS A 78 -0.18 17.48 -19.57
CA HIS A 78 -0.97 16.41 -18.97
C HIS A 78 -1.25 16.72 -17.50
N HIS A 79 -2.49 16.53 -17.05
CA HIS A 79 -2.84 16.60 -15.63
C HIS A 79 -2.67 15.23 -14.98
N ILE A 80 -2.06 15.20 -13.79
CA ILE A 80 -1.99 13.98 -12.97
C ILE A 80 -3.36 13.78 -12.30
N CYS A 81 -4.14 12.82 -12.83
CA CYS A 81 -5.47 12.53 -12.29
C CYS A 81 -5.46 11.53 -11.14
N LYS A 82 -4.46 10.64 -11.07
CA LYS A 82 -4.37 9.58 -10.06
C LYS A 82 -2.92 9.18 -9.82
N VAL A 83 -2.57 8.98 -8.55
CA VAL A 83 -1.29 8.43 -8.12
C VAL A 83 -1.56 7.14 -7.36
N ASN A 84 -0.96 6.04 -7.81
CA ASN A 84 -1.01 4.76 -7.11
C ASN A 84 0.35 4.52 -6.46
N LEU A 85 0.35 4.24 -5.16
CA LEU A 85 1.54 3.85 -4.42
C LEU A 85 1.54 2.34 -4.25
N GLU A 86 2.51 1.68 -4.86
CA GLU A 86 2.80 0.29 -4.59
C GLU A 86 3.99 0.24 -3.62
N ALA A 87 3.75 -0.31 -2.42
CA ALA A 87 4.81 -0.55 -1.47
C ALA A 87 5.34 -1.96 -1.70
N ASP A 88 6.57 -2.06 -2.19
CA ASP A 88 7.34 -3.30 -2.10
C ASP A 88 7.60 -3.57 -0.63
N LEU A 89 6.81 -4.45 -0.03
CA LEU A 89 7.09 -5.00 1.28
C LEU A 89 8.38 -5.81 1.16
N LEU A 90 9.52 -5.20 1.49
CA LEU A 90 10.78 -5.91 1.64
C LEU A 90 10.71 -6.82 2.87
N GLY A 91 10.04 -7.95 2.70
CA GLY A 91 9.81 -8.95 3.71
C GLY A 91 9.87 -10.33 3.06
N LYS A 92 11.07 -10.79 2.72
CA LYS A 92 11.32 -12.19 2.39
C LYS A 92 12.47 -12.73 3.24
N ASN A 93 12.08 -13.64 4.13
CA ASN A 93 12.87 -14.67 4.81
C ASN A 93 13.81 -14.24 5.95
N MET A 94 13.28 -14.30 7.18
CA MET A 94 14.04 -14.82 8.32
C MET A 94 13.27 -16.00 8.93
N THR A 95 13.34 -17.15 8.24
CA THR A 95 13.07 -18.46 8.83
C THR A 95 14.39 -19.20 8.94
N GLY A 96 14.80 -19.40 10.19
CA GLY A 96 15.67 -20.43 10.76
C GLY A 96 16.76 -21.08 9.90
N GLN A 97 18.01 -20.80 10.27
CA GLN A 97 18.84 -21.78 10.96
C GLN A 97 19.66 -21.07 12.04
#